data_AF-A7T4F6-F1
#
_entry.id   AF-A7T4F6-F1
#
_cell.length_a   1.000
_cell.length_b   1.000
_cell.length_c   1.000
_cell.angle_alpha   90.00
_cell.angle_beta   90.00
_cell.angle_gamma   90.00
#
_symmetry.space_group_name_H-M   'P 1'
#
loop_
_entity.id
_entity.type
_entity.pdbx_description
1 polymer ?
#
loop_
_entity_poly.entity_id
_entity_poly.type
_entity_poly.pdbx_seq_one_letter_code
_entity_poly.pdbx_strand_id
1 'polypeptide(L)'
;QLPTGRLFHAGVRIDDAFFIFGGTIDNNVRSGELYRFQLVSYPRCTLRDDFGRLLGSQQFCDMVFVVGEDDKIFPAHTALVAARSPWLRRHLLHLKETIQVIQPRYFPKAHPNVGFQGSGEEEGQIEIRLHDAHPRAFEITLHYMYTDSIYSLVKDVNGSEAISLMMDVYGLAVKLEIGSFEHLCVQYIEASITQDNVLVALERAARLQLESLKEFCLRFIVREANYSSIIMSKEFESVPRDLMVDIIRRRQAHPQVRTLEQAMTGFLCSGQDFHDITLKVDGNPVGAHKAILAARCSYFEAMFRSFMPENNTVTITIGETVPSQKAFDSLLKYIYFGNVTMPPEDSLYLLSAPFFFGFTNNRLQVRFHSTK
;
A
#
# COMPACT_ATOMS: atom_id res chain seq x y z
N GLN A 1 10.90 43.60 15.91
CA GLN A 1 11.52 43.50 17.25
C GLN A 1 12.18 42.14 17.36
N LEU A 2 13.42 42.08 17.85
CA LEU A 2 14.05 40.79 18.18
C LEU A 2 13.43 40.25 19.47
N PRO A 3 13.02 38.97 19.53
CA PRO A 3 12.55 38.37 20.76
C PRO A 3 13.66 38.38 21.82
N THR A 4 13.29 38.65 23.07
CA THR A 4 14.20 38.40 24.20
C THR A 4 14.43 36.90 24.37
N GLY A 5 15.58 36.51 24.94
CA GLY A 5 15.85 35.11 25.27
C GLY A 5 14.79 34.54 26.21
N ARG A 6 14.29 33.34 25.93
CA ARG A 6 13.26 32.66 26.72
C ARG A 6 13.44 31.14 26.75
N LEU A 7 13.10 30.53 27.87
CA LEU A 7 13.11 29.06 28.05
C LEU A 7 11.68 28.50 27.90
N PHE A 8 11.53 27.25 27.48
CA PHE A 8 10.24 26.52 27.42
C PHE A 8 9.11 27.18 26.61
N HIS A 9 9.42 27.72 25.43
CA HIS A 9 8.40 28.28 24.52
C HIS A 9 7.77 27.20 23.63
N ALA A 10 6.58 27.50 23.10
CA ALA A 10 5.89 26.66 22.13
C ALA A 10 5.88 27.35 20.76
N GLY A 11 5.98 26.54 19.70
CA GLY A 11 5.89 26.99 18.32
C GLY A 11 4.78 26.25 17.58
N VAL A 12 4.00 26.97 16.78
CA VAL A 12 3.00 26.38 15.87
C VAL A 12 3.13 27.01 14.49
N ARG A 13 3.04 26.17 13.44
CA ARG A 13 2.93 26.65 12.06
C ARG A 13 1.46 26.69 11.66
N ILE A 14 1.00 27.84 11.20
CA ILE A 14 -0.32 28.02 10.60
C ILE A 14 -0.09 28.65 9.23
N ASP A 15 -0.44 27.93 8.17
CA ASP A 15 -0.15 28.28 6.77
C ASP A 15 1.34 28.64 6.56
N ASP A 16 1.60 29.85 6.08
CA ASP A 16 2.92 30.42 5.79
C ASP A 16 3.49 31.23 6.97
N ALA A 17 2.88 31.13 8.14
CA ALA A 17 3.30 31.84 9.33
C ALA A 17 3.70 30.86 10.45
N PHE A 18 4.83 31.15 11.08
CA PHE A 18 5.28 30.45 12.27
C PHE A 18 5.05 31.33 13.49
N PHE A 19 4.28 30.83 14.45
CA PHE A 19 3.94 31.53 15.67
C PHE A 19 4.74 30.93 16.83
N ILE A 20 5.42 31.79 17.60
CA ILE A 20 6.12 31.39 18.81
C ILE A 20 5.54 32.16 19.99
N PHE A 21 5.02 31.43 20.97
CA PHE A 21 4.36 31.99 22.14
C PHE A 21 4.77 31.27 23.43
N GLY A 22 4.49 31.93 24.55
CA GLY A 22 4.84 31.43 25.87
C GLY A 22 6.35 31.48 26.13
N GLY A 23 6.77 30.63 27.07
CA GLY A 23 8.11 30.61 27.63
C GLY A 23 8.29 31.54 28.83
N THR A 24 9.44 31.45 29.48
CA THR A 24 9.81 32.25 30.65
C THR A 24 10.97 33.18 30.34
N ILE A 25 10.84 34.44 30.76
CA ILE A 25 11.85 35.50 30.59
C ILE A 25 12.37 35.85 31.99
N ASP A 26 13.35 35.08 32.47
CA ASP A 26 13.98 35.13 33.80
C ASP A 26 13.03 35.06 35.03
N ASN A 27 13.45 34.40 36.11
CA ASN A 27 12.68 34.29 37.37
C ASN A 27 11.23 33.78 37.23
N ASN A 28 10.98 32.75 36.41
CA ASN A 28 9.67 32.09 36.26
C ASN A 28 8.52 33.00 35.78
N VAL A 29 8.80 34.20 35.28
CA VAL A 29 7.77 35.07 34.69
C VAL A 29 7.36 34.51 33.33
N ARG A 30 6.09 34.11 33.20
CA ARG A 30 5.54 33.63 31.92
C ARG A 30 5.38 34.81 30.95
N SER A 31 5.96 34.68 29.76
CA SER A 31 5.76 35.63 28.68
C SER A 31 4.40 35.45 28.03
N GLY A 32 3.65 36.54 27.91
CA GLY A 32 2.44 36.63 27.09
C GLY A 32 2.73 37.02 25.63
N GLU A 33 4.00 37.13 25.24
CA GLU A 33 4.36 37.63 23.91
C GLU A 33 4.18 36.56 22.83
N LEU A 34 3.53 36.98 21.75
CA LEU A 34 3.33 36.21 20.53
C LEU A 34 4.20 36.80 19.43
N TYR A 35 5.12 35.99 18.90
CA TYR A 35 5.92 36.36 17.75
C TYR A 35 5.41 35.62 16.51
N ARG A 36 5.09 36.37 15.46
CA ARG A 36 4.75 35.81 14.15
C ARG A 36 5.92 36.02 13.19
N PHE A 37 6.47 34.94 12.68
CA PHE A 37 7.44 34.94 11.61
C PHE A 37 6.71 34.60 10.32
N GLN A 38 6.65 35.54 9.39
CA GLN A 38 6.21 35.23 8.04
C GLN A 38 7.33 34.44 7.37
N LEU A 39 7.08 33.17 7.09
CA LEU A 39 7.98 32.40 6.25
C LEU A 39 7.85 32.96 4.84
N VAL A 40 8.98 33.07 4.13
CA VAL A 40 8.97 33.49 2.73
C VAL A 40 8.15 32.48 1.94
N SER A 41 6.94 32.86 1.57
CA SER A 41 6.07 32.07 0.72
C SER A 41 6.55 32.25 -0.72
N TYR A 42 7.26 31.26 -1.24
CA TYR A 42 7.47 31.19 -2.68
C TYR A 42 6.10 31.04 -3.35
N PRO A 43 5.82 31.76 -4.46
CA PRO A 43 4.59 31.55 -5.21
C PRO A 43 4.42 30.06 -5.51
N ARG A 44 3.22 29.52 -5.30
CA ARG A 44 2.94 28.13 -5.62
C ARG A 44 3.18 27.91 -7.12
N CYS A 45 3.75 26.76 -7.46
CA CYS A 45 3.93 26.38 -8.86
C CYS A 45 2.58 26.29 -9.57
N THR A 46 2.39 27.03 -10.65
CA THR A 46 1.14 27.11 -11.43
C THR A 46 1.15 26.21 -12.67
N LEU A 47 2.18 25.40 -12.89
CA LEU A 47 2.34 24.59 -14.10
C LEU A 47 1.09 23.76 -14.45
N ARG A 48 0.42 23.19 -13.44
CA ARG A 48 -0.82 22.41 -13.63
C ARG A 48 -1.95 23.28 -14.20
N ASP A 49 -2.10 24.48 -13.67
CA ASP A 49 -3.14 25.41 -14.10
C ASP A 49 -2.81 26.00 -15.48
N ASP A 50 -1.54 26.31 -15.73
CA ASP A 50 -1.06 26.86 -17.00
C ASP A 50 -1.23 25.86 -18.14
N PHE A 51 -0.84 24.60 -17.95
CA PHE A 51 -1.06 23.54 -18.94
C PHE A 51 -2.54 23.14 -19.04
N GLY A 52 -3.30 23.15 -17.94
CA GLY A 52 -4.76 22.97 -17.99
C GLY A 52 -5.45 24.03 -18.84
N ARG A 53 -5.06 25.31 -18.69
CA ARG A 53 -5.56 26.41 -19.54
C ARG A 53 -5.14 26.24 -21.00
N LEU A 54 -3.90 25.82 -21.26
CA LEU A 54 -3.42 25.54 -22.61
C LEU A 54 -4.29 24.47 -23.29
N LEU A 55 -4.55 23.34 -22.61
CA LEU A 55 -5.42 22.28 -23.11
C LEU A 55 -6.83 22.80 -23.42
N GLY A 56 -7.43 23.57 -22.49
CA GLY A 56 -8.77 24.13 -22.67
C GLY A 56 -8.87 25.14 -23.82
N SER A 57 -7.81 25.93 -24.04
CA SER A 57 -7.75 26.92 -25.14
C SER A 57 -7.54 26.30 -26.52
N GLN A 58 -6.98 25.08 -26.58
CA GLN A 58 -6.58 24.37 -27.80
C GLN A 58 -5.65 25.16 -28.73
N GLN A 59 -4.95 26.17 -28.21
CA GLN A 59 -3.99 26.95 -28.98
C GLN A 59 -2.72 26.15 -29.22
N PHE A 60 -2.15 26.20 -30.43
CA PHE A 60 -0.89 25.56 -30.80
C PHE A 60 -0.91 24.02 -30.83
N CYS A 61 -2.10 23.41 -30.89
CA CYS A 61 -2.21 21.96 -31.10
C CYS A 61 -1.58 21.58 -32.45
N ASP A 62 -0.65 20.63 -32.40
CA ASP A 62 0.13 20.14 -33.55
C ASP A 62 -0.18 18.66 -33.87
N MET A 63 -1.10 18.05 -33.11
CA MET A 63 -1.56 16.69 -33.31
C MET A 63 -3.03 16.52 -32.85
N VAL A 64 -3.64 15.42 -33.29
CA VAL A 64 -4.99 15.01 -32.89
C VAL A 64 -5.04 13.54 -32.50
N PHE A 65 -5.87 13.23 -31.50
CA PHE A 65 -6.31 11.87 -31.23
C PHE A 65 -7.70 11.66 -31.80
N VAL A 66 -7.91 10.53 -32.46
CA VAL A 66 -9.21 10.07 -32.94
C VAL A 66 -9.60 8.87 -32.09
N VAL A 67 -10.70 8.98 -31.36
CA VAL A 67 -11.00 8.09 -30.22
C VAL A 67 -12.41 7.53 -30.30
N GLY A 68 -12.52 6.22 -30.08
CA GLY A 68 -13.78 5.48 -30.07
C GLY A 68 -14.31 5.14 -31.47
N GLU A 69 -15.49 4.51 -31.52
CA GLU A 69 -16.18 4.16 -32.76
C GLU A 69 -16.75 5.38 -33.49
N ASP A 70 -17.08 6.44 -32.74
CA ASP A 70 -17.59 7.71 -33.28
C ASP A 70 -16.48 8.63 -33.82
N ASP A 71 -15.23 8.15 -33.88
CA ASP A 71 -14.05 8.91 -34.32
C ASP A 71 -13.96 10.32 -33.69
N LYS A 72 -14.24 10.42 -32.39
CA LYS A 72 -14.23 11.70 -31.69
C LYS A 72 -12.81 12.28 -31.66
N ILE A 73 -12.68 13.54 -32.10
CA ILE A 73 -11.41 14.23 -32.25
C ILE A 73 -11.03 14.97 -30.96
N PHE A 74 -9.79 14.78 -30.52
CA PHE A 74 -9.18 15.48 -29.38
C PHE A 74 -7.86 16.15 -29.80
N PRO A 75 -7.85 17.49 -29.98
CA PRO A 75 -6.62 18.25 -30.24
C PRO A 75 -5.64 18.17 -29.07
N ALA A 76 -4.35 18.02 -29.36
CA ALA A 76 -3.31 17.89 -28.35
C ALA A 76 -1.96 18.46 -28.82
N HIS A 77 -0.99 18.45 -27.89
CA HIS A 77 0.37 18.92 -28.11
C HIS A 77 1.35 17.76 -28.00
N THR A 78 2.05 17.50 -29.09
CA THR A 78 3.05 16.43 -29.23
C THR A 78 4.07 16.46 -28.11
N ALA A 79 4.59 17.65 -27.78
CA ALA A 79 5.59 17.82 -26.75
C ALA A 79 5.10 17.36 -25.36
N LEU A 80 3.85 17.69 -25.00
CA LEU A 80 3.29 17.39 -23.69
C LEU A 80 2.93 15.90 -23.58
N VAL A 81 2.27 15.33 -24.58
CA VAL A 81 1.89 13.91 -24.51
C VAL A 81 3.11 12.98 -24.61
N ALA A 82 4.12 13.34 -25.41
CA ALA A 82 5.38 12.59 -25.48
C ALA A 82 6.22 12.71 -24.19
N ALA A 83 6.12 13.82 -23.46
CA ALA A 83 6.79 13.94 -22.16
C ALA A 83 6.14 13.07 -21.08
N ARG A 84 4.85 12.73 -21.23
CA ARG A 84 4.06 12.03 -20.20
C ARG A 84 3.86 10.54 -20.47
N SER A 85 3.95 10.11 -21.73
CA SER A 85 3.79 8.72 -22.14
C SER A 85 5.02 8.23 -22.92
N PRO A 86 5.78 7.27 -22.38
CA PRO A 86 6.90 6.64 -23.08
C PRO A 86 6.47 5.93 -24.36
N TRP A 87 5.28 5.32 -24.36
CA TRP A 87 4.67 4.71 -25.54
C TRP A 87 4.43 5.75 -26.63
N LEU A 88 3.72 6.84 -26.31
CA LEU A 88 3.43 7.93 -27.26
C LEU A 88 4.72 8.55 -27.77
N ARG A 89 5.72 8.76 -26.89
CA ARG A 89 7.03 9.29 -27.30
C ARG A 89 7.67 8.45 -28.39
N ARG A 90 7.77 7.13 -28.19
CA ARG A 90 8.35 6.21 -29.18
C ARG A 90 7.54 6.20 -30.47
N HIS A 91 6.22 6.13 -30.35
CA HIS A 91 5.31 6.11 -31.50
C HIS A 91 5.39 7.40 -32.33
N LEU A 92 5.35 8.56 -31.67
CA LEU A 92 5.45 9.87 -32.31
C LEU A 92 6.81 10.11 -32.96
N LEU A 93 7.91 9.64 -32.37
CA LEU A 93 9.24 9.70 -32.99
C LEU A 93 9.28 8.90 -34.28
N HIS A 94 8.76 7.68 -34.27
CA HIS A 94 8.69 6.83 -35.46
C HIS A 94 7.82 7.44 -36.57
N LEU A 95 6.67 8.04 -36.20
CA LEU A 95 5.82 8.76 -37.16
C LEU A 95 6.56 9.96 -37.76
N LYS A 96 7.29 10.74 -36.95
CA LYS A 96 8.06 11.89 -37.43
C LYS A 96 9.19 11.48 -38.39
N GLU A 97 9.92 10.41 -38.09
CA GLU A 97 10.95 9.85 -38.99
C GLU A 97 10.33 9.43 -40.32
N THR A 98 9.19 8.72 -40.28
CA THR A 98 8.47 8.28 -41.48
C THR A 98 8.02 9.47 -42.33
N ILE A 99 7.46 10.51 -41.72
CA ILE A 99 7.04 11.74 -42.41
C ILE A 99 8.25 12.46 -43.02
N GLN A 100 9.39 12.53 -42.33
CA GLN A 100 10.61 13.15 -42.87
C GLN A 100 11.19 12.41 -44.07
N VAL A 101 11.07 11.07 -44.11
CA VAL A 101 11.50 10.25 -45.26
C VAL A 101 10.61 10.49 -46.48
N ILE A 102 9.29 10.58 -46.29
CA ILE A 102 8.31 10.77 -47.36
C ILE A 102 8.32 12.24 -47.83
N GLN A 103 8.49 13.20 -46.93
CA GLN A 103 8.46 14.64 -47.19
C GLN A 103 9.54 15.41 -46.38
N PRO A 104 10.78 15.52 -46.89
CA PRO A 104 11.92 16.11 -46.17
C PRO A 104 11.83 17.62 -45.91
N ARG A 105 10.76 18.31 -46.35
CA ARG A 105 10.50 19.74 -46.11
C ARG A 105 9.19 20.01 -45.35
N TYR A 106 8.59 18.99 -44.75
CA TYR A 106 7.35 19.14 -44.00
C TYR A 106 7.59 19.88 -42.67
N PHE A 107 7.00 21.07 -42.54
CA PHE A 107 6.94 21.83 -41.28
C PHE A 107 5.50 21.75 -40.77
N PRO A 108 5.24 21.21 -39.56
CA PRO A 108 3.91 21.23 -38.98
C PRO A 108 3.47 22.69 -38.82
N LYS A 109 2.40 23.09 -39.52
CA LYS A 109 1.82 24.42 -39.33
C LYS A 109 0.96 24.38 -38.07
N ALA A 110 1.27 25.22 -37.09
CA ALA A 110 0.35 25.49 -35.99
C ALA A 110 -0.84 26.28 -36.54
N HIS A 111 -2.05 25.72 -36.45
CA HIS A 111 -3.26 26.46 -36.76
C HIS A 111 -3.64 27.39 -35.61
N PRO A 112 -3.88 28.69 -35.85
CA PRO A 112 -4.68 29.52 -34.98
C PRO A 112 -6.17 29.38 -35.37
N ASN A 113 -7.01 29.06 -34.39
CA ASN A 113 -8.49 29.04 -34.41
C ASN A 113 -9.17 27.87 -35.14
N VAL A 114 -9.87 27.06 -34.36
CA VAL A 114 -10.81 26.05 -34.84
C VAL A 114 -12.20 26.67 -35.01
N GLY A 115 -12.58 26.91 -36.26
CA GLY A 115 -13.97 26.88 -36.70
C GLY A 115 -14.11 25.72 -37.69
N PHE A 116 -14.53 24.55 -37.22
CA PHE A 116 -14.69 23.35 -38.06
C PHE A 116 -15.96 23.45 -38.91
N GLN A 117 -15.86 24.06 -40.10
CA GLN A 117 -16.75 23.80 -41.23
C GLN A 117 -15.93 23.88 -42.52
N GLY A 118 -15.67 22.74 -43.15
CA GLY A 118 -15.04 22.71 -44.46
C GLY A 118 -14.39 21.39 -44.78
N SER A 119 -15.04 20.62 -45.64
CA SER A 119 -14.46 19.53 -46.42
C SER A 119 -13.27 20.03 -47.25
N GLY A 120 -12.06 19.61 -46.90
CA GLY A 120 -10.84 19.82 -47.67
C GLY A 120 -9.75 18.93 -47.10
N GLU A 121 -9.09 18.16 -47.95
CA GLU A 121 -7.99 17.26 -47.61
C GLU A 121 -6.84 18.05 -46.96
N GLU A 122 -6.77 18.05 -45.62
CA GLU A 122 -5.70 18.70 -44.86
C GLU A 122 -4.53 17.72 -44.65
N GLU A 123 -3.63 17.67 -45.62
CA GLU A 123 -2.41 16.87 -45.55
C GLU A 123 -1.44 17.39 -44.47
N GLY A 124 -1.27 16.62 -43.38
CA GLY A 124 -0.02 16.62 -42.59
C GLY A 124 -0.11 16.66 -41.06
N GLN A 125 -1.29 16.71 -40.45
CA GLN A 125 -1.37 16.68 -38.98
C GLN A 125 -1.04 15.28 -38.44
N ILE A 126 -0.29 15.20 -37.33
CA ILE A 126 0.00 13.90 -36.69
C ILE A 126 -1.29 13.40 -36.05
N GLU A 127 -1.78 12.25 -36.53
CA GLU A 127 -3.00 11.61 -36.05
C GLU A 127 -2.67 10.30 -35.33
N ILE A 128 -3.26 10.10 -34.14
CA ILE A 128 -3.20 8.83 -33.41
C ILE A 128 -4.62 8.30 -33.20
N ARG A 129 -4.87 7.07 -33.67
CA ARG A 129 -6.18 6.41 -33.55
C ARG A 129 -6.24 5.45 -32.37
N LEU A 130 -7.28 5.59 -31.55
CA LEU A 130 -7.59 4.74 -30.39
C LEU A 130 -9.05 4.25 -30.49
N HIS A 131 -9.31 3.30 -31.40
CA HIS A 131 -10.66 2.81 -31.70
C HIS A 131 -11.35 2.09 -30.52
N ASP A 132 -10.56 1.42 -29.67
CA ASP A 132 -11.02 0.65 -28.52
C ASP A 132 -11.24 1.48 -27.24
N ALA A 133 -10.97 2.79 -27.31
CA ALA A 133 -10.97 3.67 -26.16
C ALA A 133 -12.31 4.39 -26.00
N HIS A 134 -12.85 4.39 -24.78
CA HIS A 134 -14.06 5.16 -24.47
C HIS A 134 -13.72 6.68 -24.45
N PRO A 135 -14.43 7.54 -25.20
CA PRO A 135 -14.04 8.95 -25.34
C PRO A 135 -13.99 9.73 -24.02
N ARG A 136 -14.90 9.44 -23.08
CA ARG A 136 -14.88 10.07 -21.75
C ARG A 136 -13.69 9.63 -20.90
N ALA A 137 -13.25 8.37 -21.03
CA ALA A 137 -12.08 7.88 -20.32
C ALA A 137 -10.80 8.51 -20.89
N PHE A 138 -10.76 8.69 -22.22
CA PHE A 138 -9.67 9.38 -22.88
C PHE A 138 -9.60 10.87 -22.51
N GLU A 139 -10.74 11.55 -22.39
CA GLU A 139 -10.78 12.94 -21.92
C GLU A 139 -10.11 13.10 -20.55
N ILE A 140 -10.42 12.19 -19.60
CA ILE A 140 -9.79 12.17 -18.27
C ILE A 140 -8.28 11.88 -18.39
N THR A 141 -7.91 10.93 -19.24
CA THR A 141 -6.51 10.55 -19.48
C THR A 141 -5.70 11.72 -20.05
N LEU A 142 -6.25 12.42 -21.03
CA LEU A 142 -5.62 13.59 -21.64
C LEU A 142 -5.53 14.74 -20.64
N HIS A 143 -6.59 14.99 -19.86
CA HIS A 143 -6.54 16.01 -18.81
C HIS A 143 -5.46 15.70 -17.77
N TYR A 144 -5.35 14.45 -17.33
CA TYR A 144 -4.31 14.00 -16.41
C TYR A 144 -2.90 14.20 -16.97
N MET A 145 -2.68 14.01 -18.27
CA MET A 145 -1.36 14.30 -18.88
C MET A 145 -0.93 15.76 -18.67
N TYR A 146 -1.87 16.70 -18.66
CA TYR A 146 -1.58 18.13 -18.53
C TYR A 146 -1.58 18.63 -17.08
N THR A 147 -2.47 18.11 -16.24
CA THR A 147 -2.72 18.65 -14.90
C THR A 147 -2.30 17.72 -13.77
N ASP A 148 -2.00 16.45 -14.09
CA ASP A 148 -1.70 15.38 -13.14
C ASP A 148 -2.80 15.26 -12.05
N SER A 149 -4.04 15.52 -12.43
CA SER A 149 -5.24 15.49 -11.60
C SER A 149 -6.40 14.86 -12.35
N ILE A 150 -7.19 14.03 -11.65
CA ILE A 150 -8.43 13.43 -12.17
C ILE A 150 -9.67 13.92 -11.41
N TYR A 151 -9.49 14.56 -10.25
CA TYR A 151 -10.57 14.79 -9.29
C TYR A 151 -11.66 15.72 -9.80
N SER A 152 -11.35 16.68 -10.67
CA SER A 152 -12.34 17.60 -11.24
C SER A 152 -13.33 16.91 -12.19
N LEU A 153 -12.96 15.77 -12.78
CA LEU A 153 -13.74 15.14 -13.86
C LEU A 153 -14.58 13.94 -13.39
N VAL A 154 -14.32 13.44 -12.19
CA VAL A 154 -14.97 12.24 -11.62
C VAL A 154 -15.90 12.58 -10.45
N LYS A 155 -15.83 13.80 -9.88
CA LYS A 155 -16.61 14.22 -8.71
C LYS A 155 -18.13 14.17 -8.88
N ASP A 156 -18.62 14.39 -10.09
CA ASP A 156 -20.07 14.50 -10.36
C ASP A 156 -20.67 13.17 -10.86
N VAL A 157 -19.88 12.09 -10.88
CA VAL A 157 -20.30 10.79 -11.42
C VAL A 157 -20.80 9.90 -10.28
N ASN A 158 -21.90 9.19 -10.51
CA ASN A 158 -22.42 8.18 -9.60
C ASN A 158 -21.35 7.11 -9.29
N GLY A 159 -21.30 6.58 -8.07
CA GLY A 159 -20.21 5.70 -7.63
C GLY A 159 -19.98 4.43 -8.48
N SER A 160 -21.04 3.83 -9.02
CA SER A 160 -20.94 2.65 -9.91
C SER A 160 -20.41 3.00 -11.31
N GLU A 161 -20.94 4.06 -11.91
CA GLU A 161 -20.48 4.59 -13.20
C GLU A 161 -19.03 5.09 -13.12
N ALA A 162 -18.67 5.72 -12.00
CA ALA A 162 -17.32 6.22 -11.75
C ALA A 162 -16.28 5.10 -11.77
N ILE A 163 -16.60 3.92 -11.24
CA ILE A 163 -15.69 2.77 -11.29
C ILE A 163 -15.57 2.20 -12.68
N SER A 164 -16.69 2.03 -13.40
CA SER A 164 -16.63 1.55 -14.79
C SER A 164 -15.74 2.46 -15.64
N LEU A 165 -15.95 3.78 -15.51
CA LEU A 165 -15.14 4.79 -16.17
C LEU A 165 -13.67 4.74 -15.74
N MET A 166 -13.40 4.64 -14.44
CA MET A 166 -12.02 4.58 -13.92
C MET A 166 -11.28 3.29 -14.31
N MET A 167 -12.00 2.18 -14.52
CA MET A 167 -11.42 0.96 -15.07
C MET A 167 -11.04 1.14 -16.55
N ASP A 168 -11.81 1.90 -17.33
CA ASP A 168 -11.44 2.28 -18.71
C ASP A 168 -10.24 3.23 -18.73
N VAL A 169 -10.23 4.22 -17.83
CA VAL A 169 -9.10 5.15 -17.65
C VAL A 169 -7.84 4.37 -17.27
N TYR A 170 -7.96 3.39 -16.38
CA TYR A 170 -6.85 2.52 -16.02
C TYR A 170 -6.33 1.73 -17.23
N GLY A 171 -7.22 1.15 -18.05
CA GLY A 171 -6.84 0.46 -19.28
C GLY A 171 -6.05 1.35 -20.24
N LEU A 172 -6.44 2.62 -20.37
CA LEU A 172 -5.69 3.62 -21.14
C LEU A 172 -4.35 3.97 -20.51
N ALA A 173 -4.27 4.07 -19.18
CA ALA A 173 -3.02 4.33 -18.47
C ALA A 173 -1.97 3.24 -18.78
N VAL A 174 -2.38 1.97 -18.73
CA VAL A 174 -1.52 0.82 -19.07
C VAL A 174 -1.15 0.85 -20.55
N LYS A 175 -2.13 1.01 -21.45
CA LYS A 175 -1.91 1.05 -22.90
C LYS A 175 -0.93 2.15 -23.32
N LEU A 176 -1.00 3.30 -22.65
CA LEU A 176 -0.14 4.45 -22.91
C LEU A 176 1.11 4.47 -22.02
N GLU A 177 1.36 3.45 -21.21
CA GLU A 177 2.52 3.30 -20.32
C GLU A 177 2.73 4.48 -19.35
N ILE A 178 1.66 5.01 -18.77
CA ILE A 178 1.71 6.16 -17.84
C ILE A 178 1.74 5.65 -16.39
N GLY A 179 2.89 5.17 -15.93
CA GLY A 179 2.99 4.46 -14.65
C GLY A 179 2.50 5.23 -13.42
N SER A 180 2.73 6.55 -13.33
CA SER A 180 2.19 7.37 -12.22
C SER A 180 0.67 7.41 -12.22
N PHE A 181 0.07 7.31 -13.41
CA PHE A 181 -1.37 7.34 -13.57
C PHE A 181 -2.02 6.02 -13.17
N GLU A 182 -1.39 4.90 -13.55
CA GLU A 182 -1.83 3.56 -13.17
C GLU A 182 -2.00 3.44 -11.65
N HIS A 183 -1.00 3.92 -10.89
CA HIS A 183 -1.06 3.88 -9.42
C HIS A 183 -2.19 4.74 -8.85
N LEU A 184 -2.39 5.94 -9.40
CA LEU A 184 -3.47 6.83 -8.98
C LEU A 184 -4.85 6.22 -9.26
N CYS A 185 -5.02 5.59 -10.42
CA CYS A 185 -6.24 4.88 -10.78
C CYS A 185 -6.54 3.73 -9.81
N VAL A 186 -5.54 2.90 -9.47
CA VAL A 186 -5.71 1.80 -8.51
C VAL A 186 -6.12 2.33 -7.14
N GLN A 187 -5.42 3.35 -6.62
CA GLN A 187 -5.77 3.96 -5.34
C GLN A 187 -7.21 4.49 -5.31
N TYR A 188 -7.64 5.14 -6.39
CA TYR A 188 -9.00 5.65 -6.52
C TYR A 188 -10.03 4.51 -6.54
N ILE A 189 -9.78 3.46 -7.33
CA ILE A 189 -10.68 2.31 -7.44
C ILE A 189 -10.78 1.60 -6.09
N GLU A 190 -9.65 1.31 -5.42
CA GLU A 190 -9.62 0.68 -4.11
C GLU A 190 -10.39 1.47 -3.05
N ALA A 191 -10.30 2.80 -3.07
CA ALA A 191 -11.03 3.68 -2.15
C ALA A 191 -12.53 3.78 -2.47
N SER A 192 -12.93 3.50 -3.71
CA SER A 192 -14.31 3.65 -4.20
C SER A 192 -15.10 2.34 -4.21
N ILE A 193 -14.44 1.19 -3.97
CA ILE A 193 -15.10 -0.12 -3.98
C ILE A 193 -16.13 -0.23 -2.84
N THR A 194 -17.36 -0.60 -3.22
CA THR A 194 -18.50 -0.89 -2.35
C THR A 194 -19.09 -2.27 -2.67
N GLN A 195 -20.07 -2.70 -1.88
CA GLN A 195 -20.76 -3.98 -2.11
C GLN A 195 -21.47 -4.02 -3.48
N ASP A 196 -21.90 -2.87 -4.01
CA ASP A 196 -22.68 -2.77 -5.25
C ASP A 196 -21.82 -2.84 -6.51
N ASN A 197 -20.56 -2.40 -6.43
CA ASN A 197 -19.70 -2.23 -7.60
C ASN A 197 -18.51 -3.21 -7.66
N VAL A 198 -18.24 -3.96 -6.57
CA VAL A 198 -17.07 -4.84 -6.48
C VAL A 198 -17.08 -5.97 -7.51
N LEU A 199 -18.24 -6.49 -7.89
CA LEU A 199 -18.35 -7.56 -8.89
C LEU A 199 -17.95 -7.08 -10.28
N VAL A 200 -18.41 -5.88 -10.66
CA VAL A 200 -18.03 -5.22 -11.92
C VAL A 200 -16.53 -4.92 -11.94
N ALA A 201 -15.99 -4.43 -10.83
CA ALA A 201 -14.56 -4.18 -10.68
C ALA A 201 -13.74 -5.49 -10.79
N LEU A 202 -14.18 -6.58 -10.16
CA LEU A 202 -13.53 -7.88 -10.20
C LEU A 202 -13.48 -8.45 -11.62
N GLU A 203 -14.60 -8.43 -12.33
CA GLU A 203 -14.69 -8.93 -13.70
C GLU A 203 -13.74 -8.16 -14.62
N ARG A 204 -13.78 -6.83 -14.55
CA ARG A 204 -12.88 -5.97 -15.33
C ARG A 204 -11.41 -6.16 -14.96
N ALA A 205 -11.10 -6.32 -13.67
CA ALA A 205 -9.74 -6.59 -13.22
C ALA A 205 -9.23 -7.93 -13.77
N ALA A 206 -10.07 -8.96 -13.81
CA ALA A 206 -9.71 -10.25 -14.40
C ALA A 206 -9.51 -10.14 -15.92
N ARG A 207 -10.40 -9.43 -16.63
CA ARG A 207 -10.29 -9.21 -18.09
C ARG A 207 -9.01 -8.46 -18.47
N LEU A 208 -8.63 -7.47 -17.66
CA LEU A 208 -7.42 -6.65 -17.86
C LEU A 208 -6.16 -7.28 -17.25
N GLN A 209 -6.24 -8.50 -16.67
CA GLN A 209 -5.12 -9.23 -16.05
C GLN A 209 -4.45 -8.47 -14.87
N LEU A 210 -5.26 -7.79 -14.06
CA LEU A 210 -4.80 -6.97 -12.95
C LEU A 210 -4.82 -7.75 -11.65
N GLU A 211 -3.79 -8.57 -11.43
CA GLU A 211 -3.77 -9.51 -10.31
C GLU A 211 -3.86 -8.82 -8.94
N SER A 212 -3.21 -7.67 -8.76
CA SER A 212 -3.29 -6.92 -7.50
C SER A 212 -4.71 -6.43 -7.19
N LEU A 213 -5.41 -5.88 -8.19
CA LEU A 213 -6.76 -5.37 -8.02
C LEU A 213 -7.79 -6.51 -7.94
N LYS A 214 -7.59 -7.58 -8.70
CA LYS A 214 -8.38 -8.81 -8.63
C LYS A 214 -8.30 -9.39 -7.22
N GLU A 215 -7.10 -9.50 -6.65
CA GLU A 215 -6.88 -9.98 -5.30
C GLU A 215 -7.55 -9.08 -4.26
N PHE A 216 -7.45 -7.76 -4.41
CA PHE A 216 -8.13 -6.80 -3.54
C PHE A 216 -9.65 -7.00 -3.55
N CYS A 217 -10.27 -7.11 -4.74
CA CYS A 217 -11.70 -7.34 -4.90
C CYS A 217 -12.13 -8.67 -4.27
N LEU A 218 -11.39 -9.76 -4.51
CA LEU A 218 -11.67 -11.06 -3.90
C LEU A 218 -11.60 -11.00 -2.37
N ARG A 219 -10.57 -10.35 -1.81
CA ARG A 219 -10.44 -10.15 -0.36
C ARG A 219 -11.57 -9.32 0.22
N PHE A 220 -12.07 -8.33 -0.51
CA PHE A 220 -13.21 -7.53 -0.08
C PHE A 220 -14.51 -8.35 -0.05
N ILE A 221 -14.76 -9.17 -1.07
CA ILE A 221 -15.95 -10.03 -1.18
C ILE A 221 -15.99 -11.08 -0.08
N VAL A 222 -14.86 -11.73 0.21
CA VAL A 222 -14.80 -12.84 1.19
C VAL A 222 -14.95 -12.39 2.65
N ARG A 223 -14.93 -11.07 2.95
CA ARG A 223 -15.20 -10.56 4.30
C ARG A 223 -16.61 -10.95 4.75
N GLU A 224 -16.73 -11.40 6.01
CA GLU A 224 -18.00 -11.90 6.58
C GLU A 224 -19.17 -10.91 6.42
N ALA A 225 -18.90 -9.61 6.60
CA ALA A 225 -19.91 -8.55 6.50
C ALA A 225 -20.45 -8.32 5.08
N ASN A 226 -19.69 -8.71 4.04
CA ASN A 226 -20.02 -8.39 2.65
C ASN A 226 -20.54 -9.62 1.90
N TYR A 227 -20.03 -10.81 2.22
CA TYR A 227 -20.20 -12.00 1.40
C TYR A 227 -21.67 -12.39 1.17
N SER A 228 -22.50 -12.42 2.21
CA SER A 228 -23.89 -12.83 2.10
C SER A 228 -24.69 -11.89 1.19
N SER A 229 -24.49 -10.58 1.32
CA SER A 229 -25.17 -9.57 0.51
C SER A 229 -24.79 -9.69 -0.96
N ILE A 230 -23.50 -9.90 -1.25
CA ILE A 230 -22.98 -9.98 -2.62
C ILE A 230 -23.45 -11.26 -3.32
N ILE A 231 -23.39 -12.43 -2.66
CA ILE A 231 -23.81 -13.70 -3.29
C ILE A 231 -25.31 -13.76 -3.55
N MET A 232 -26.12 -13.10 -2.71
CA MET A 232 -27.57 -13.04 -2.89
C MET A 232 -28.01 -11.94 -3.87
N SER A 233 -27.07 -11.14 -4.39
CA SER A 233 -27.34 -10.09 -5.37
C SER A 233 -27.62 -10.66 -6.76
N LYS A 234 -28.38 -9.94 -7.58
CA LYS A 234 -28.67 -10.35 -8.97
C LYS A 234 -27.43 -10.24 -9.85
N GLU A 235 -26.56 -9.29 -9.51
CA GLU A 235 -25.31 -8.99 -10.18
C GLU A 235 -24.36 -10.20 -10.14
N PHE A 236 -24.42 -11.02 -9.08
CA PHE A 236 -23.64 -12.24 -8.98
C PHE A 236 -24.00 -13.29 -10.04
N GLU A 237 -25.25 -13.35 -10.49
CA GLU A 237 -25.69 -14.28 -11.55
C GLU A 237 -25.01 -13.99 -12.89
N SER A 238 -24.58 -12.75 -13.12
CA SER A 238 -23.89 -12.33 -14.35
C SER A 238 -22.39 -12.60 -14.36
N VAL A 239 -21.80 -12.98 -13.21
CA VAL A 239 -20.36 -13.15 -13.06
C VAL A 239 -19.87 -14.41 -13.79
N PRO A 240 -18.73 -14.35 -14.51
CA PRO A 240 -18.13 -15.53 -15.14
C PRO A 240 -17.90 -16.71 -14.17
N ARG A 241 -18.11 -17.93 -14.67
CA ARG A 241 -18.03 -19.17 -13.86
C ARG A 241 -16.69 -19.34 -13.15
N ASP A 242 -15.60 -18.99 -13.80
CA ASP A 242 -14.25 -19.11 -13.24
C ASP A 242 -14.09 -18.20 -12.00
N LEU A 243 -14.60 -16.97 -12.08
CA LEU A 243 -14.57 -16.02 -10.97
C LEU A 243 -15.49 -16.44 -9.82
N MET A 244 -16.66 -17.02 -10.12
CA MET A 244 -17.54 -17.58 -9.08
C MET A 244 -16.85 -18.72 -8.31
N VAL A 245 -16.18 -19.62 -9.03
CA VAL A 245 -15.42 -20.72 -8.42
C VAL A 245 -14.28 -20.17 -7.56
N ASP A 246 -13.56 -19.15 -8.04
CA ASP A 246 -12.50 -18.47 -7.28
C ASP A 246 -13.05 -17.88 -5.97
N ILE A 247 -14.19 -17.18 -6.01
CA ILE A 247 -14.83 -16.59 -4.83
C ILE A 247 -15.22 -17.68 -3.81
N ILE A 248 -15.89 -18.74 -4.26
CA ILE A 248 -16.37 -19.83 -3.38
C ILE A 248 -15.19 -20.58 -2.76
N ARG A 249 -14.19 -20.95 -3.57
CA ARG A 249 -12.98 -21.64 -3.08
C ARG A 249 -12.26 -20.80 -2.04
N ARG A 250 -12.18 -19.49 -2.24
CA ARG A 250 -11.47 -18.58 -1.34
C ARG A 250 -12.21 -18.33 -0.02
N ARG A 251 -13.54 -18.52 0.02
CA ARG A 251 -14.29 -18.54 1.29
C ARG A 251 -14.15 -19.85 2.05
N GLN A 252 -14.14 -20.98 1.33
CA GLN A 252 -13.94 -22.30 1.93
C GLN A 252 -12.50 -22.51 2.40
N ALA A 253 -11.54 -21.92 1.68
CA ALA A 253 -10.19 -21.73 2.16
C ALA A 253 -10.26 -20.73 3.32
N HIS A 254 -10.32 -21.23 4.56
CA HIS A 254 -10.04 -20.40 5.72
C HIS A 254 -8.74 -19.65 5.42
N PRO A 255 -8.72 -18.31 5.43
CA PRO A 255 -7.47 -17.58 5.30
C PRO A 255 -6.65 -17.92 6.55
N GLN A 256 -5.84 -18.97 6.48
CA GLN A 256 -4.79 -19.21 7.45
C GLN A 256 -3.71 -18.18 7.15
N VAL A 257 -3.97 -16.92 7.51
CA VAL A 257 -2.89 -16.04 7.92
C VAL A 257 -2.33 -16.73 9.15
N ARG A 258 -1.34 -17.60 8.94
CA ARG A 258 -0.64 -18.25 10.03
C ARG A 258 0.07 -17.15 10.79
N THR A 259 -0.46 -16.83 11.96
CA THR A 259 0.21 -15.88 12.83
C THR A 259 1.59 -16.44 13.19
N LEU A 260 2.53 -15.57 13.56
CA LEU A 260 3.84 -16.01 14.05
C LEU A 260 3.69 -17.05 15.17
N GLU A 261 2.70 -16.87 16.05
CA GLU A 261 2.34 -17.81 17.12
C GLU A 261 2.01 -19.21 16.58
N GLN A 262 1.14 -19.30 15.56
CA GLN A 262 0.76 -20.57 14.95
C GLN A 262 1.93 -21.24 14.22
N ALA A 263 2.76 -20.45 13.52
CA ALA A 263 3.97 -20.96 12.87
C ALA A 263 4.97 -21.52 13.88
N MET A 264 5.22 -20.80 14.98
CA MET A 264 6.12 -21.24 16.05
C MET A 264 5.58 -22.44 16.84
N THR A 265 4.25 -22.58 16.94
CA THR A 265 3.60 -23.75 17.53
C THR A 265 3.93 -25.01 16.73
N GLY A 266 3.82 -24.94 15.39
CA GLY A 266 4.25 -26.03 14.51
C GLY A 266 5.76 -26.29 14.58
N PHE A 267 6.56 -25.22 14.58
CA PHE A 267 8.01 -25.31 14.58
C PHE A 267 8.58 -25.98 15.83
N LEU A 268 7.99 -25.80 17.02
CA LEU A 268 8.42 -26.53 18.23
C LEU A 268 8.32 -28.06 18.04
N CYS A 269 7.33 -28.55 17.29
CA CYS A 269 7.11 -29.98 17.08
C CYS A 269 7.92 -30.53 15.90
N SER A 270 7.98 -29.79 14.79
CA SER A 270 8.55 -30.25 13.51
C SER A 270 9.94 -29.68 13.19
N GLY A 271 10.48 -28.79 14.03
CA GLY A 271 11.76 -28.10 13.80
C GLY A 271 12.98 -28.85 14.30
N GLN A 272 12.88 -30.16 14.56
CA GLN A 272 13.93 -30.93 15.23
C GLN A 272 15.27 -30.95 14.47
N ASP A 273 15.21 -30.84 13.13
CA ASP A 273 16.38 -30.79 12.25
C ASP A 273 17.25 -29.54 12.46
N PHE A 274 16.71 -28.51 13.14
CA PHE A 274 17.38 -27.24 13.39
C PHE A 274 17.83 -27.06 14.85
N HIS A 275 17.68 -28.09 15.69
CA HIS A 275 18.14 -28.03 17.08
C HIS A 275 19.66 -27.82 17.14
N ASP A 276 20.07 -26.68 17.70
CA ASP A 276 21.48 -26.29 17.84
C ASP A 276 21.95 -26.31 19.30
N ILE A 277 21.06 -26.61 20.24
CA ILE A 277 21.32 -26.76 21.67
C ILE A 277 20.48 -27.88 22.29
N THR A 278 21.06 -28.57 23.27
CA THR A 278 20.38 -29.58 24.08
C THR A 278 20.22 -29.11 25.53
N LEU A 279 19.00 -29.10 26.02
CA LEU A 279 18.63 -28.73 27.39
C LEU A 279 18.39 -30.02 28.18
N LYS A 280 19.20 -30.30 29.21
CA LYS A 280 19.06 -31.49 30.05
C LYS A 280 18.14 -31.22 31.24
N VAL A 281 17.02 -31.91 31.30
CA VAL A 281 16.01 -31.82 32.36
C VAL A 281 15.95 -33.17 33.08
N ASP A 282 16.37 -33.22 34.33
CA ASP A 282 16.45 -34.47 35.11
C ASP A 282 17.17 -35.61 34.36
N GLY A 283 18.28 -35.27 33.69
CA GLY A 283 19.05 -36.19 32.84
C GLY A 283 18.48 -36.42 31.44
N ASN A 284 17.24 -36.03 31.16
CA ASN A 284 16.60 -36.20 29.84
C ASN A 284 16.99 -35.07 28.88
N PRO A 285 17.48 -35.37 27.65
CA PRO A 285 17.84 -34.37 26.66
C PRO A 285 16.60 -33.82 25.94
N VAL A 286 16.48 -32.49 25.87
CA VAL A 286 15.45 -31.76 25.12
C VAL A 286 16.13 -30.83 24.11
N GLY A 287 15.94 -31.08 22.81
CA GLY A 287 16.48 -30.19 21.78
C GLY A 287 15.73 -28.86 21.70
N ALA A 288 16.45 -27.78 21.40
CA ALA A 288 15.90 -26.44 21.26
C ALA A 288 16.72 -25.57 20.29
N HIS A 289 16.30 -24.31 20.13
CA HIS A 289 16.95 -23.34 19.24
C HIS A 289 17.52 -22.15 20.04
N LYS A 290 18.83 -21.92 19.97
CA LYS A 290 19.53 -20.83 20.66
C LYS A 290 18.92 -19.47 20.35
N ALA A 291 18.60 -19.23 19.08
CA ALA A 291 18.02 -17.96 18.63
C ALA A 291 16.69 -17.65 19.32
N ILE A 292 15.81 -18.66 19.46
CA ILE A 292 14.50 -18.49 20.11
C ILE A 292 14.67 -18.30 21.62
N LEU A 293 15.55 -19.11 22.24
CA LEU A 293 15.86 -19.00 23.66
C LEU A 293 16.43 -17.62 23.99
N ALA A 294 17.49 -17.19 23.31
CA ALA A 294 18.14 -15.88 23.56
C ALA A 294 17.19 -14.70 23.33
N ALA A 295 16.34 -14.75 22.29
CA ALA A 295 15.38 -13.67 22.02
C ALA A 295 14.32 -13.49 23.12
N ARG A 296 14.06 -14.54 23.92
CA ARG A 296 12.95 -14.56 24.88
C ARG A 296 13.42 -14.65 26.33
N CYS A 297 14.66 -15.04 26.57
CA CYS A 297 15.24 -15.35 27.87
C CYS A 297 16.63 -14.74 27.99
N SER A 298 16.74 -13.69 28.80
CA SER A 298 18.01 -12.98 29.02
C SER A 298 19.09 -13.85 29.67
N TYR A 299 18.69 -14.87 30.46
CA TYR A 299 19.62 -15.86 30.99
C TYR A 299 20.34 -16.64 29.88
N PHE A 300 19.58 -17.15 28.90
CA PHE A 300 20.16 -17.87 27.76
C PHE A 300 20.95 -16.94 26.85
N GLU A 301 20.48 -15.70 26.63
CA GLU A 301 21.22 -14.69 25.89
C GLU A 301 22.60 -14.43 26.49
N ALA A 302 22.66 -14.16 27.80
CA ALA A 302 23.91 -13.92 28.51
C ALA A 302 24.83 -15.16 28.50
N MET A 303 24.26 -16.35 28.70
CA MET A 303 24.98 -17.63 28.63
C MET A 303 25.62 -17.84 27.26
N PHE A 304 24.86 -17.70 26.18
CA PHE A 304 25.38 -17.98 24.83
C PHE A 304 26.40 -16.93 24.38
N ARG A 305 26.27 -15.70 24.88
CA ARG A 305 27.24 -14.63 24.60
C ARG A 305 28.55 -14.79 25.36
N SER A 306 28.52 -15.29 26.60
CA SER A 306 29.65 -15.15 27.53
C SER A 306 30.24 -16.49 27.99
N PHE A 307 29.42 -17.55 28.08
CA PHE A 307 29.77 -18.84 28.69
C PHE A 307 29.09 -20.00 27.96
N MET A 308 29.34 -20.12 26.65
CA MET A 308 28.73 -21.15 25.84
C MET A 308 29.31 -22.54 26.17
N PRO A 309 28.49 -23.55 26.50
CA PRO A 309 28.99 -24.91 26.76
C PRO A 309 29.63 -25.52 25.50
N GLU A 310 30.79 -26.16 25.66
CA GLU A 310 31.57 -26.74 24.55
C GLU A 310 30.79 -27.79 23.74
N ASN A 311 29.91 -28.55 24.41
CA ASN A 311 29.09 -29.60 23.80
C ASN A 311 27.66 -29.13 23.46
N ASN A 312 27.39 -27.82 23.48
CA ASN A 312 26.05 -27.26 23.29
C ASN A 312 24.98 -27.90 24.19
N THR A 313 25.38 -28.35 25.39
CA THR A 313 24.47 -28.97 26.35
C THR A 313 24.39 -28.13 27.62
N VAL A 314 23.17 -27.77 28.02
CA VAL A 314 22.90 -26.98 29.23
C VAL A 314 22.03 -27.80 30.17
N THR A 315 22.45 -27.99 31.41
CA THR A 315 21.60 -28.59 32.45
C THR A 315 20.65 -27.54 33.00
N ILE A 316 19.35 -27.87 33.06
CA ILE A 316 18.31 -26.95 33.50
C ILE A 316 18.00 -27.17 34.97
N THR A 317 18.32 -26.15 35.78
CA THR A 317 17.97 -26.08 37.21
C THR A 317 17.66 -24.64 37.61
N ILE A 318 16.81 -24.45 38.62
CA ILE A 318 16.61 -23.17 39.31
C ILE A 318 17.01 -23.38 40.77
N GLY A 319 18.17 -22.88 41.18
CA GLY A 319 18.76 -23.23 42.48
C GLY A 319 18.99 -24.74 42.60
N GLU A 320 18.45 -25.36 43.65
CA GLU A 320 18.48 -26.82 43.87
C GLU A 320 17.29 -27.55 43.25
N THR A 321 16.38 -26.83 42.58
CA THR A 321 15.16 -27.42 42.01
C THR A 321 15.37 -27.82 40.55
N VAL A 322 15.05 -29.08 40.24
CA VAL A 322 14.97 -29.62 38.88
C VAL A 322 13.50 -29.63 38.46
N PRO A 323 13.12 -29.06 37.31
CA PRO A 323 11.73 -29.13 36.85
C PRO A 323 11.33 -30.55 36.45
N SER A 324 10.06 -30.88 36.61
CA SER A 324 9.47 -32.03 35.93
C SER A 324 9.49 -31.80 34.42
N GLN A 325 9.46 -32.89 33.63
CA GLN A 325 9.41 -32.79 32.17
C GLN A 325 8.18 -31.97 31.71
N LYS A 326 7.02 -32.17 32.35
CA LYS A 326 5.79 -31.43 32.04
C LYS A 326 5.93 -29.93 32.31
N ALA A 327 6.55 -29.56 33.43
CA ALA A 327 6.83 -28.16 33.77
C ALA A 327 7.72 -27.51 32.70
N PHE A 328 8.79 -28.20 32.31
CA PHE A 328 9.73 -27.69 31.31
C PHE A 328 9.12 -27.60 29.91
N ASP A 329 8.31 -28.58 29.50
CA ASP A 329 7.59 -28.54 28.23
C ASP A 329 6.63 -27.33 28.17
N SER A 330 5.94 -27.04 29.29
CA SER A 330 5.11 -25.84 29.41
C SER A 330 5.91 -24.54 29.33
N LEU A 331 7.12 -24.51 29.91
CA LEU A 331 8.04 -23.39 29.79
C LEU A 331 8.50 -23.19 28.33
N LEU A 332 8.81 -24.28 27.63
CA LEU A 332 9.29 -24.22 26.25
C LEU A 332 8.19 -23.75 25.29
N LYS A 333 6.95 -24.21 25.49
CA LYS A 333 5.76 -23.69 24.77
C LYS A 333 5.59 -22.18 24.96
N TYR A 334 5.81 -21.69 26.18
CA TYR A 334 5.77 -20.26 26.45
C TYR A 334 6.87 -19.49 25.72
N ILE A 335 8.08 -20.02 25.71
CA ILE A 335 9.21 -19.40 25.03
C ILE A 335 8.94 -19.33 23.51
N TYR A 336 8.43 -20.40 22.90
CA TYR A 336 8.23 -20.45 21.45
C TYR A 336 7.03 -19.63 20.98
N PHE A 337 5.88 -19.75 21.66
CA PHE A 337 4.63 -19.16 21.17
C PHE A 337 3.77 -18.52 22.27
N GLY A 338 4.29 -18.35 23.49
CA GLY A 338 3.66 -17.51 24.51
C GLY A 338 2.45 -18.15 25.22
N ASN A 339 2.15 -19.42 24.96
CA ASN A 339 1.11 -20.15 25.67
C ASN A 339 1.70 -20.99 26.81
N VAL A 340 0.97 -21.08 27.92
CA VAL A 340 1.34 -21.86 29.10
C VAL A 340 0.14 -22.68 29.57
N THR A 341 0.29 -24.00 29.64
CA THR A 341 -0.61 -24.85 30.40
C THR A 341 -0.01 -25.09 31.78
N MET A 342 -0.72 -24.72 32.85
CA MET A 342 -0.23 -24.79 34.23
C MET A 342 -0.89 -25.97 34.97
N PRO A 343 -0.25 -27.15 35.06
CA PRO A 343 -0.69 -28.17 35.99
C PRO A 343 -0.47 -27.70 37.45
N PRO A 344 -1.38 -27.99 38.39
CA PRO A 344 -1.28 -27.54 39.79
C PRO A 344 0.01 -27.98 40.48
N GLU A 345 0.45 -29.21 40.17
CA GLU A 345 1.61 -29.90 40.76
C GLU A 345 2.95 -29.22 40.42
N ASP A 346 3.02 -28.53 39.27
CA ASP A 346 4.26 -27.93 38.73
C ASP A 346 4.28 -26.39 38.84
N SER A 347 3.29 -25.83 39.54
CA SER A 347 3.06 -24.39 39.63
C SER A 347 4.21 -23.62 40.29
N LEU A 348 4.93 -24.23 41.24
CA LEU A 348 6.03 -23.60 41.97
C LEU A 348 7.24 -23.31 41.07
N TYR A 349 7.63 -24.26 40.21
CA TYR A 349 8.75 -24.07 39.28
C TYR A 349 8.42 -22.99 38.24
N LEU A 350 7.23 -23.05 37.68
CA LEU A 350 6.78 -22.07 36.68
C LEU A 350 6.57 -20.67 37.26
N LEU A 351 6.42 -20.54 38.59
CA LEU A 351 6.37 -19.26 39.30
C LEU A 351 7.77 -18.62 39.46
N SER A 352 8.80 -19.42 39.70
CA SER A 352 10.18 -18.93 39.84
C SER A 352 10.88 -18.70 38.50
N ALA A 353 10.48 -19.45 37.46
CA ALA A 353 11.08 -19.40 36.13
C ALA A 353 11.20 -17.99 35.52
N PRO A 354 10.19 -17.09 35.58
CA PRO A 354 10.32 -15.75 35.03
C PRO A 354 11.43 -14.90 35.66
N PHE A 355 11.66 -15.05 36.96
CA PHE A 355 12.71 -14.30 37.67
C PHE A 355 14.10 -14.84 37.34
N PHE A 356 14.22 -16.17 37.23
CA PHE A 356 15.50 -16.81 36.95
C PHE A 356 15.92 -16.65 35.49
N PHE A 357 15.01 -16.94 34.56
CA PHE A 357 15.30 -16.88 33.13
C PHE A 357 15.20 -15.46 32.55
N GLY A 358 14.59 -14.53 33.29
CA GLY A 358 14.48 -13.13 32.90
C GLY A 358 13.76 -12.97 31.56
N PHE A 359 12.50 -13.40 31.51
CA PHE A 359 11.66 -13.28 30.32
C PHE A 359 11.31 -11.84 30.03
N THR A 360 11.28 -11.47 28.74
CA THR A 360 10.90 -10.11 28.30
C THR A 360 9.42 -9.78 28.53
N ASN A 361 8.59 -10.80 28.81
CA ASN A 361 7.16 -10.66 29.08
C ASN A 361 6.80 -11.43 30.36
N ASN A 362 6.01 -10.81 31.23
CA ASN A 362 5.58 -11.37 32.52
C ASN A 362 4.19 -12.01 32.49
N ARG A 363 3.64 -12.37 31.32
CA ARG A 363 2.33 -13.06 31.21
C ARG A 363 2.25 -14.36 32.02
N LEU A 364 3.38 -15.05 32.22
CA LEU A 364 3.49 -16.17 33.15
C LEU A 364 3.05 -15.78 34.57
N GLN A 365 3.45 -14.60 35.06
CA GLN A 365 3.11 -14.10 36.40
C GLN A 365 1.64 -13.68 36.54
N VAL A 366 1.04 -13.11 35.48
CA VAL A 366 -0.35 -12.62 35.49
C VAL A 366 -1.35 -13.76 35.61
N ARG A 367 -1.09 -14.91 34.98
CA ARG A 367 -1.98 -16.09 35.09
C ARG A 367 -2.08 -16.65 36.51
N PHE A 368 -1.09 -16.44 37.38
CA PHE A 368 -1.16 -16.82 38.79
C PHE A 368 -2.04 -15.90 39.65
N HIS A 369 -2.15 -14.62 39.29
CA HIS A 369 -2.94 -13.65 40.06
C HIS A 369 -4.43 -13.72 39.72
N SER A 370 -4.79 -14.29 38.56
CA SER A 370 -6.17 -14.38 38.08
C SER A 370 -6.89 -15.68 38.46
N THR A 371 -6.20 -16.64 39.07
CA THR A 371 -6.76 -17.94 39.54
C THR A 371 -6.94 -18.01 41.06
N LYS A 372 -6.87 -16.87 41.77
CA LYS A 372 -7.27 -16.76 43.17
C LYS A 372 -8.73 -16.36 43.33
#